data_AF-A0A3C0FWD3-F1
#
_entry.id   AF-A0A3C0FWD3-F1
#
_cell.length_a   1.000
_cell.length_b   1.000
_cell.length_c   1.000
_cell.angle_alpha   90.00
_cell.angle_beta   90.00
_cell.angle_gamma   90.00
#
_symmetry.space_group_name_H-M   'P 1'
#
loop_
_entity.id
_entity.type
_entity.pdbx_description
1 polymer ?
#
loop_
_entity_poly.entity_id
_entity_poly.type
_entity_poly.pdbx_seq_one_letter_code
_entity_poly.pdbx_strand_id
1 'polypeptide(L)' 'MSDYIDIAPEVAEAFAAGKPVVALESTIISHGMPYPQNLETA' A
#
# COMPACT_ATOMS: atom_id res chain seq x y z
N MET A 1 3.40 -17.29 -7.05
CA MET A 1 3.05 -16.37 -5.95
C MET A 1 2.03 -17.11 -5.10
N SER A 2 2.17 -17.09 -3.77
CA SER A 2 1.35 -17.87 -2.83
C SER A 2 -0.13 -17.46 -2.90
N ASP A 3 -1.07 -18.39 -2.72
CA ASP A 3 -2.53 -18.14 -2.72
C ASP A 3 -3.03 -17.13 -1.65
N TYR A 4 -2.11 -16.62 -0.82
CA TYR A 4 -2.37 -15.73 0.31
C TYR A 4 -1.84 -14.30 0.09
N ILE A 5 -1.18 -14.03 -1.04
CA ILE A 5 -0.55 -12.73 -1.32
C ILE A 5 -1.09 -12.21 -2.65
N ASP A 6 -1.77 -11.06 -2.57
CA ASP A 6 -2.18 -10.29 -3.74
C ASP A 6 -1.30 -9.04 -3.88
N ILE A 7 -0.74 -8.84 -5.08
CA ILE A 7 0.13 -7.70 -5.39
C ILE A 7 -0.51 -6.97 -6.55
N ALA A 8 -0.82 -5.69 -6.34
CA ALA A 8 -1.37 -4.84 -7.39
C ALA A 8 -0.46 -4.82 -8.64
N PRO A 9 -1.01 -4.87 -9.86
CA PRO A 9 -0.22 -4.93 -11.09
C PRO A 9 0.86 -3.85 -11.20
N GLU A 10 0.54 -2.60 -10.84
CA GLU A 10 1.48 -1.48 -10.86
C GLU A 10 2.72 -1.71 -9.98
N VAL A 11 2.52 -2.29 -8.79
CA VAL A 11 3.61 -2.59 -7.85
C VAL A 11 4.47 -3.74 -8.37
N ALA A 12 3.84 -4.79 -8.93
CA ALA A 12 4.56 -5.91 -9.54
C ALA A 12 5.41 -5.45 -10.74
N GLU A 13 4.88 -4.58 -11.58
CA GLU A 13 5.59 -3.98 -12.71
C GLU A 13 6.75 -3.08 -12.26
N ALA A 14 6.53 -2.22 -11.25
CA ALA A 14 7.58 -1.38 -10.68
C ALA A 14 8.72 -2.22 -10.12
N PHE A 15 8.40 -3.30 -9.40
CA PHE A 15 9.37 -4.22 -8.85
C PHE A 15 10.17 -4.94 -9.95
N ALA A 16 9.51 -5.44 -10.99
CA ALA A 16 10.17 -6.08 -12.13
C ALA A 16 11.08 -5.13 -12.92
N ALA A 17 10.71 -3.85 -12.99
CA ALA A 17 11.50 -2.79 -13.64
C ALA A 17 12.64 -2.25 -12.76
N GLY A 18 12.84 -2.76 -11.53
CA GLY A 18 13.84 -2.27 -10.59
C GLY A 18 13.56 -0.85 -10.09
N LYS A 19 12.30 -0.38 -10.18
CA LYS A 19 11.89 0.92 -9.64
C LYS A 19 11.77 0.83 -8.12
N PRO A 20 12.07 1.92 -7.40
CA PRO A 20 11.86 1.97 -5.96
C PRO A 20 10.37 1.88 -5.61
N VAL A 21 10.05 1.12 -4.57
CA VAL A 21 8.69 0.94 -4.03
C VAL A 21 8.74 1.21 -2.52
N VAL A 22 7.78 1.98 -2.02
CA VAL A 22 7.63 2.28 -0.58
C VAL A 22 6.33 1.66 -0.10
N ALA A 23 6.41 0.83 0.95
CA ALA A 23 5.23 0.26 1.59
C ALA A 23 4.64 1.26 2.60
N LEU A 24 3.31 1.34 2.67
CA LEU A 24 2.57 2.10 3.67
C LEU A 24 1.68 1.14 4.48
N GLU A 25 1.49 1.43 5.77
CA GLU A 25 0.66 0.62 6.65
C GLU A 25 -0.82 1.08 6.67
N SER A 26 -1.73 0.14 6.93
CA SER A 26 -3.17 0.43 7.00
C SER A 26 -3.68 0.75 8.41
N THR A 27 -2.93 0.39 9.46
CA THR A 27 -3.35 0.59 10.86
C THR A 27 -3.52 2.07 11.18
N ILE A 28 -2.57 2.92 10.78
CA ILE A 28 -2.67 4.38 10.95
C ILE A 28 -3.90 4.98 10.25
N ILE A 29 -4.28 4.44 9.09
CA ILE A 29 -5.45 4.88 8.32
C ILE A 29 -6.74 4.51 9.06
N SER A 30 -6.83 3.28 9.59
CA SER A 30 -8.08 2.79 10.19
C SER A 30 -8.28 3.24 11.62
N HIS A 31 -7.20 3.35 12.40
CA HIS A 31 -7.26 3.54 13.85
C HIS A 31 -6.36 4.67 14.37
N GLY A 32 -5.45 5.19 13.54
CA GLY A 32 -4.48 6.21 13.95
C GLY A 32 -4.91 7.64 13.67
N MET A 33 -5.89 7.86 12.78
CA MET A 33 -6.38 9.18 12.40
C MET A 33 -7.91 9.21 12.31
N PRO A 34 -8.57 10.30 12.72
CA PRO A 34 -10.01 10.43 12.55
C PRO A 34 -10.37 10.68 11.07
N TYR A 35 -11.58 10.34 10.70
CA TYR A 35 -12.14 10.77 9.41
C TYR A 35 -12.42 12.28 9.42
N PRO A 36 -12.12 13.05 8.34
CA PRO A 36 -11.66 12.62 7.02
C PRO A 36 -10.13 12.54 6.85
N GLN A 37 -9.37 12.91 7.87
CA GLN A 37 -7.91 13.06 7.80
C GLN A 37 -7.20 11.76 7.39
N ASN A 38 -7.74 10.61 7.79
CA ASN A 38 -7.20 9.31 7.40
C ASN A 38 -7.21 9.07 5.88
N LEU A 39 -8.24 9.53 5.18
CA LEU A 39 -8.37 9.39 3.73
C LEU A 39 -7.58 10.46 2.99
N GLU A 40 -7.53 11.68 3.53
CA GLU A 40 -6.80 12.79 2.91
C GLU A 40 -5.28 12.62 3.00
N THR A 41 -4.79 11.89 3.99
CA THR A 41 -3.35 11.69 4.25
C THR A 41 -2.79 10.45 3.55
N ALA A 42 -3.62 9.43 3.30
CA ALA A 42 -3.24 8.17 2.67
C ALA A 42 -3.14 8.30 1.15
#